data_AF-A0A8H6I631-F1
#
_entry.id   AF-A0A8H6I631-F1
#
_cell.length_a   1.000
_cell.length_b   1.000
_cell.length_c   1.000
_cell.angle_alpha   90.00
_cell.angle_beta   90.00
_cell.angle_gamma   90.00
#
_symmetry.space_group_name_H-M   'P 1'
#
loop_
_entity.id
_entity.type
_entity.pdbx_description
1 polymer ?
#
loop_
_entity_poly.entity_id
_entity_poly.type
_entity_poly.pdbx_seq_one_letter_code
_entity_poly.pdbx_strand_id
1 'polypeptide(L)'
;MATRYPSPRSAEPSERWKADLKARIDENLENLLKDAKTTYEQKVSGTRQEDYSGRRKFYLEYLQTTENLKSFAADEYTYALEREKQELSWLFAAQPTEEDDELEALKEKQFAILNSLREEPPLTRPQPSAQPTLDHVDPFGFTEFASLSPIFTPTPLLAVAESAEYESETDSSRTPSPSPPSTPPLSSCNASTTASSIYWQVPDSVRDEEERLRRERTPSPSPPSTPAKSSTTPSIYWQTPSSVKEEEVRLRAERQAEQQEEFHRKAEEIRRRNQEKKLKASSDWVDPTDTPFAPSDDESSRYTSSTSTSTTSSSFNSPAMPPPVPLEPFLIAPKSEEDLIRLFIFHDQQWTRIESYKALQWSDFPWPVLNFIGPRSERELTMPAISEYILSAFDWKTDKARSKERLREHIRKWHPDRFEARFLSRVPDGKGERDRVRAGAGLVVRHLTELLGQFNDLKTR
;
A
#
# COMPACT_ATOMS: atom_id res chain seq x y z
N MET A 1 -29.40 -37.24 -9.89
CA MET A 1 -28.52 -36.45 -9.01
C MET A 1 -27.93 -35.33 -9.86
N ALA A 2 -28.49 -34.12 -9.78
CA ALA A 2 -27.95 -32.97 -10.50
C ALA A 2 -26.71 -32.48 -9.75
N THR A 3 -25.52 -32.78 -10.26
CA THR A 3 -24.27 -32.17 -9.81
C THR A 3 -24.38 -30.67 -10.10
N ARG A 4 -24.62 -29.87 -9.05
CA ARG A 4 -24.54 -28.41 -9.14
C ARG A 4 -23.15 -28.08 -9.68
N TYR A 5 -23.08 -27.66 -10.94
CA TYR A 5 -21.86 -27.08 -11.48
C TYR A 5 -21.52 -25.87 -10.61
N PRO A 6 -20.28 -25.79 -10.09
CA PRO A 6 -19.85 -24.65 -9.29
C PRO A 6 -20.11 -23.38 -10.08
N SER A 7 -20.82 -22.43 -9.45
CA SER A 7 -21.20 -21.19 -10.09
C SER A 7 -19.93 -20.49 -10.62
N PRO A 8 -19.91 -20.05 -11.89
CA PRO A 8 -18.74 -19.40 -12.51
C PRO A 8 -18.34 -18.05 -11.87
N ARG A 9 -19.01 -17.63 -10.80
CA ARG A 9 -18.82 -16.33 -10.15
C ARG A 9 -17.70 -16.26 -9.11
N SER A 10 -16.92 -17.32 -8.91
CA SER A 10 -15.75 -17.27 -8.04
C SER A 10 -14.60 -18.13 -8.58
N ALA A 11 -14.08 -17.78 -9.76
CA ALA A 11 -12.80 -18.30 -10.25
C ALA A 11 -11.65 -17.71 -9.41
N GLU A 12 -11.64 -18.02 -8.12
CA GLU A 12 -10.54 -17.68 -7.24
C GLU A 12 -9.39 -18.67 -7.45
N PRO A 13 -8.13 -18.19 -7.42
CA PRO A 13 -6.98 -19.07 -7.37
C PRO A 13 -7.10 -20.07 -6.23
N SER A 14 -6.63 -21.30 -6.44
CA SER A 14 -6.68 -22.31 -5.39
C SER A 14 -5.90 -21.85 -4.15
N GLU A 15 -6.39 -22.19 -2.95
CA GLU A 15 -5.72 -21.82 -1.69
C GLU A 15 -4.25 -22.31 -1.62
N ARG A 16 -3.97 -23.46 -2.23
CA ARG A 16 -2.60 -23.99 -2.35
C ARG A 16 -1.70 -23.07 -3.16
N TRP A 17 -2.18 -22.58 -4.31
CA TRP A 17 -1.44 -21.61 -5.12
C TRP A 17 -1.21 -20.30 -4.36
N LYS A 18 -2.22 -19.81 -3.62
CA LYS A 18 -2.10 -18.59 -2.81
C LYS A 18 -1.01 -18.77 -1.73
N ALA A 19 -0.97 -19.93 -1.08
CA ALA A 19 0.02 -20.26 -0.06
C ALA A 19 1.44 -20.37 -0.65
N ASP A 20 1.61 -21.07 -1.78
CA ASP A 20 2.91 -21.22 -2.45
C ASP A 20 3.45 -19.85 -2.95
N LEU A 21 2.58 -19.02 -3.53
CA LEU A 21 2.93 -17.65 -3.95
C LEU A 21 3.39 -16.82 -2.74
N LYS A 22 2.64 -16.87 -1.64
CA LYS A 22 2.96 -16.13 -0.43
C LYS A 22 4.31 -16.58 0.14
N ALA A 23 4.57 -17.89 0.21
CA ALA A 23 5.83 -18.44 0.70
C ALA A 23 7.03 -17.93 -0.12
N ARG A 24 6.91 -17.90 -1.45
CA ARG A 24 7.96 -17.38 -2.34
C ARG A 24 8.21 -15.88 -2.15
N ILE A 25 7.16 -15.08 -1.99
CA ILE A 25 7.29 -13.64 -1.73
C ILE A 25 7.91 -13.40 -0.35
N ASP A 26 7.52 -14.16 0.67
CA ASP A 26 8.08 -14.06 2.02
C ASP A 26 9.57 -14.43 2.04
N GLU A 27 10.00 -15.47 1.31
CA GLU A 27 11.41 -15.84 1.16
C GLU A 27 12.24 -14.74 0.50
N ASN A 28 11.71 -14.15 -0.60
CA ASN A 28 12.37 -13.03 -1.27
C ASN A 28 12.46 -11.79 -0.34
N LEU A 29 11.39 -11.47 0.37
CA LEU A 29 11.36 -10.40 1.36
C LEU A 29 12.40 -10.64 2.47
N GLU A 30 12.55 -11.87 2.95
CA GLU A 30 13.56 -12.20 3.96
C GLU A 30 14.98 -11.93 3.47
N ASN A 31 15.28 -12.28 2.21
CA ASN A 31 16.59 -12.01 1.60
C ASN A 31 16.84 -10.50 1.46
N LEU A 32 15.86 -9.73 0.99
CA LEU A 32 15.97 -8.26 0.88
C LEU A 32 16.13 -7.59 2.26
N LEU A 33 15.47 -8.11 3.30
CA LEU A 33 15.61 -7.60 4.67
C LEU A 33 17.01 -7.92 5.24
N LYS A 34 17.59 -9.09 4.92
CA LYS A 34 18.98 -9.41 5.26
C LYS A 34 19.95 -8.43 4.60
N ASP A 35 19.78 -8.12 3.32
CA ASP A 35 20.63 -7.17 2.59
C ASP A 35 20.50 -5.73 3.12
N ALA A 36 19.29 -5.30 3.46
CA ALA A 36 19.07 -4.00 4.08
C ALA A 36 19.78 -3.92 5.45
N LYS A 37 19.75 -5.00 6.23
CA LYS A 37 20.42 -5.08 7.53
C LYS A 37 21.94 -5.06 7.38
N THR A 38 22.52 -5.85 6.48
CA THR A 38 23.98 -5.85 6.25
C THR A 38 24.46 -4.48 5.79
N THR A 39 23.69 -3.81 4.92
CA THR A 39 23.98 -2.43 4.48
C THR A 39 23.97 -1.44 5.65
N TYR A 40 23.00 -1.54 6.56
CA TYR A 40 22.94 -0.74 7.77
C TYR A 40 24.16 -0.98 8.68
N GLU A 41 24.48 -2.25 8.96
CA GLU A 41 25.62 -2.63 9.80
C GLU A 41 26.95 -2.14 9.19
N GLN A 42 27.08 -2.19 7.86
CA GLN A 42 28.24 -1.66 7.13
C GLN A 42 28.35 -0.14 7.29
N LYS A 43 27.25 0.61 7.16
CA LYS A 43 27.24 2.07 7.37
C LYS A 43 27.58 2.43 8.82
N VAL A 44 27.04 1.70 9.80
CA VAL A 44 27.30 1.94 11.22
C VAL A 44 28.74 1.62 11.60
N SER A 45 29.31 0.53 11.09
CA SER A 45 30.70 0.14 11.35
C SER A 45 31.71 1.10 10.72
N GLY A 46 31.40 1.71 9.58
CA GLY A 46 32.22 2.77 8.99
C GLY A 46 32.15 4.13 9.70
N THR A 47 31.19 4.31 10.62
CA THR A 47 30.96 5.58 11.32
C THR A 47 31.63 5.60 12.68
N ARG A 48 32.33 6.70 13.01
CA ARG A 48 32.97 6.91 14.32
C ARG A 48 31.98 6.66 15.46
N GLN A 49 32.46 6.06 16.54
CA GLN A 49 31.59 5.65 17.66
C GLN A 49 30.88 6.82 18.35
N GLU A 50 31.49 8.00 18.32
CA GLU A 50 30.99 9.23 18.95
C GLU A 50 29.93 9.95 18.10
N ASP A 51 29.77 9.61 16.82
CA ASP A 51 28.77 10.24 15.94
C ASP A 51 27.40 9.58 16.10
N TYR A 52 26.75 9.88 17.22
CA TYR A 52 25.39 9.43 17.53
C TYR A 52 24.37 9.90 16.50
N SER A 53 24.54 11.11 15.94
CA SER A 53 23.62 11.67 14.96
C SER A 53 23.67 10.90 13.63
N GLY A 54 24.87 10.59 13.15
CA GLY A 54 25.06 9.76 11.96
C GLY A 54 24.47 8.35 12.11
N ARG A 55 24.75 7.69 13.25
CA ARG A 55 24.19 6.36 13.55
C ARG A 55 22.67 6.36 13.63
N ARG A 56 22.07 7.36 14.28
CA ARG A 56 20.61 7.54 14.34
C ARG A 56 20.02 7.72 12.95
N LYS A 57 20.66 8.53 12.09
CA LYS A 57 20.24 8.71 10.70
C LYS A 57 20.22 7.39 9.93
N PHE A 58 21.26 6.55 10.05
CA PHE A 58 21.29 5.25 9.38
C PHE A 58 20.24 4.28 9.91
N TYR A 59 19.94 4.33 11.20
CA TYR A 59 18.88 3.51 11.80
C TYR A 59 17.50 3.89 11.25
N LEU A 60 17.21 5.19 11.15
CA LEU A 60 15.96 5.67 10.54
C LEU A 60 15.88 5.28 9.05
N GLU A 61 16.97 5.38 8.30
CA GLU A 61 17.05 4.94 6.90
C GLU A 61 16.78 3.43 6.76
N TYR A 62 17.35 2.61 7.66
CA TYR A 62 17.09 1.18 7.72
C TYR A 62 15.62 0.89 7.97
N LEU A 63 15.00 1.51 8.99
CA LEU A 63 13.59 1.33 9.29
C LEU A 63 12.70 1.67 8.09
N GLN A 64 12.94 2.83 7.47
CA GLN A 64 12.21 3.25 6.27
C GLN A 64 12.39 2.24 5.13
N THR A 65 13.61 1.73 4.92
CA THR A 65 13.88 0.72 3.89
C THR A 65 13.11 -0.57 4.17
N THR A 66 13.11 -1.06 5.42
CA THR A 66 12.37 -2.28 5.77
C THR A 66 10.85 -2.13 5.64
N GLU A 67 10.31 -0.93 5.89
CA GLU A 67 8.89 -0.64 5.71
C GLU A 67 8.52 -0.64 4.22
N ASN A 68 9.33 0.02 3.38
CA ASN A 68 9.15 0.03 1.92
C ASN A 68 9.23 -1.39 1.31
N LEU A 69 10.12 -2.23 1.82
CA LEU A 69 10.23 -3.63 1.37
C LEU A 69 8.99 -4.44 1.72
N LYS A 70 8.43 -4.24 2.93
CA LYS A 70 7.19 -4.91 3.35
C LYS A 70 5.98 -4.45 2.53
N SER A 71 5.86 -3.15 2.23
CA SER A 71 4.79 -2.66 1.37
C SER A 71 4.92 -3.22 -0.04
N PHE A 72 6.14 -3.28 -0.59
CA PHE A 72 6.39 -3.86 -1.91
C PHE A 72 5.97 -5.33 -1.99
N ALA A 73 6.31 -6.14 -0.97
CA ALA A 73 5.90 -7.55 -0.91
C ALA A 73 4.37 -7.72 -0.85
N ALA A 74 3.67 -6.85 -0.12
CA ALA A 74 2.21 -6.85 -0.07
C ALA A 74 1.59 -6.49 -1.44
N ASP A 75 2.13 -5.46 -2.10
CA ASP A 75 1.70 -5.04 -3.43
C ASP A 75 1.95 -6.15 -4.46
N GLU A 76 3.11 -6.81 -4.43
CA GLU A 76 3.44 -7.94 -5.31
C GLU A 76 2.45 -9.10 -5.14
N TYR A 77 2.10 -9.43 -3.90
CA TYR A 77 1.11 -10.49 -3.62
C TYR A 77 -0.27 -10.15 -4.18
N THR A 78 -0.74 -8.91 -3.96
CA THR A 78 -2.05 -8.47 -4.48
C THR A 78 -2.09 -8.42 -6.00
N TYR A 79 -1.02 -7.93 -6.64
CA TYR A 79 -0.89 -7.89 -8.09
C TYR A 79 -0.88 -9.30 -8.71
N ALA A 80 -0.11 -10.22 -8.13
CA ALA A 80 -0.06 -11.60 -8.60
C ALA A 80 -1.41 -12.31 -8.45
N LEU A 81 -2.12 -12.09 -7.34
CA LEU A 81 -3.49 -12.58 -7.14
C LEU A 81 -4.46 -12.06 -8.21
N GLU A 82 -4.42 -10.77 -8.50
CA GLU A 82 -5.30 -10.14 -9.48
C GLU A 82 -5.00 -10.66 -10.90
N ARG A 83 -3.72 -10.82 -11.23
CA ARG A 83 -3.28 -11.40 -12.50
C ARG A 83 -3.83 -12.82 -12.69
N GLU A 84 -3.68 -13.69 -11.68
CA GLU A 84 -4.18 -15.07 -11.76
C GLU A 84 -5.71 -15.11 -11.90
N LYS A 85 -6.43 -14.22 -11.18
CA LYS A 85 -7.88 -14.07 -11.35
C LYS A 85 -8.25 -13.68 -12.78
N GLN A 86 -7.50 -12.78 -13.40
CA GLN A 86 -7.74 -12.38 -14.80
C GLN A 86 -7.45 -13.52 -15.77
N GLU A 87 -6.35 -14.25 -15.57
CA GLU A 87 -6.01 -15.42 -16.39
C GLU A 87 -7.07 -16.52 -16.29
N LEU A 88 -7.55 -16.81 -15.07
CA LEU A 88 -8.67 -17.74 -14.86
C LEU A 88 -9.97 -17.22 -15.47
N SER A 89 -10.27 -15.94 -15.31
CA SER A 89 -11.45 -15.31 -15.93
C SER A 89 -11.40 -15.43 -17.45
N TRP A 90 -10.23 -15.28 -18.08
CA TRP A 90 -10.08 -15.48 -19.52
C TRP A 90 -10.27 -16.93 -19.93
N LEU A 91 -9.75 -17.89 -19.15
CA LEU A 91 -9.97 -19.32 -19.42
C LEU A 91 -11.45 -19.71 -19.33
N PHE A 92 -12.19 -19.14 -18.37
CA PHE A 92 -13.64 -19.35 -18.25
C PHE A 92 -14.42 -18.67 -19.37
N ALA A 93 -14.05 -17.43 -19.74
CA ALA A 93 -14.70 -16.71 -20.83
C ALA A 93 -14.41 -17.32 -22.21
N ALA A 94 -13.29 -18.04 -22.36
CA ALA A 94 -12.91 -18.72 -23.59
C ALA A 94 -13.54 -20.11 -23.74
N GLN A 95 -14.25 -20.63 -22.72
CA GLN A 95 -15.04 -21.83 -22.93
C GLN A 95 -16.17 -21.49 -23.91
N PRO A 96 -16.32 -22.26 -25.01
CA PRO A 96 -17.44 -22.09 -25.91
C PRO A 96 -18.70 -22.21 -25.07
N THR A 97 -19.48 -21.13 -25.06
CA THR A 97 -20.79 -21.16 -24.43
C THR A 97 -21.69 -22.05 -25.29
N GLU A 98 -22.72 -22.67 -24.73
CA GLU A 98 -23.70 -23.42 -25.55
C GLU A 98 -24.30 -22.54 -26.67
N GLU A 99 -24.31 -21.21 -26.47
CA GLU A 99 -24.67 -20.22 -27.49
C GLU A 99 -23.65 -20.18 -28.65
N ASP A 100 -22.36 -20.39 -28.39
CA ASP A 100 -21.34 -20.50 -29.44
C ASP A 100 -21.53 -21.79 -30.26
N ASP A 101 -21.91 -22.90 -29.62
CA ASP A 101 -22.23 -24.15 -30.30
C ASP A 101 -23.52 -24.01 -31.15
N GLU A 102 -24.54 -23.31 -30.64
CA GLU A 102 -25.74 -22.96 -31.41
C GLU A 102 -25.40 -22.04 -32.60
N LEU A 103 -24.52 -21.06 -32.40
CA LEU A 103 -24.09 -20.15 -33.46
C LEU A 103 -23.25 -20.86 -34.52
N GLU A 104 -22.39 -21.80 -34.12
CA GLU A 104 -21.60 -22.64 -35.02
C GLU A 104 -22.50 -23.61 -35.81
N ALA A 105 -23.48 -24.24 -35.15
CA ALA A 105 -24.51 -25.05 -35.81
C ALA A 105 -25.36 -24.23 -36.80
N LEU A 106 -25.67 -22.97 -36.47
CA LEU A 106 -26.39 -22.07 -37.37
C LEU A 106 -25.56 -21.71 -38.61
N LYS A 107 -24.25 -21.46 -38.42
CA LYS A 107 -23.31 -21.21 -39.52
C LYS A 107 -23.18 -22.44 -40.42
N GLU A 108 -23.05 -23.63 -39.84
CA GLU A 108 -22.98 -24.88 -40.59
C GLU A 108 -24.26 -25.10 -41.41
N LYS A 109 -25.43 -24.82 -40.83
CA LYS A 109 -26.72 -24.88 -41.55
C LYS A 109 -26.81 -23.89 -42.70
N GLN A 110 -26.37 -22.64 -42.51
CA GLN A 110 -26.32 -21.65 -43.59
C GLN A 110 -25.37 -22.08 -44.71
N PHE A 111 -24.20 -22.63 -44.35
CA PHE A 111 -23.22 -23.11 -45.32
C PHE A 111 -23.76 -24.30 -46.13
N ALA A 112 -24.47 -25.23 -45.48
CA ALA A 112 -25.13 -26.34 -46.16
C ALA A 112 -26.14 -25.85 -47.21
N ILE A 113 -26.96 -24.83 -46.89
CA ILE A 113 -27.92 -24.25 -47.83
C ILE A 113 -27.21 -23.61 -49.03
N LEU A 114 -26.13 -22.85 -48.80
CA LEU A 114 -25.36 -22.22 -49.88
C LEU A 114 -24.70 -23.26 -50.81
N ASN A 115 -24.19 -24.36 -50.25
CA ASN A 115 -23.64 -25.45 -51.07
C ASN A 115 -24.73 -26.18 -51.86
N SER A 116 -25.92 -26.42 -51.29
CA SER A 116 -27.03 -27.01 -52.04
C SER A 116 -27.46 -26.17 -53.24
N LEU A 117 -27.42 -24.83 -53.14
CA LEU A 117 -27.69 -23.95 -54.28
C LEU A 117 -26.58 -23.95 -55.34
N ARG A 118 -25.35 -24.26 -54.94
CA ARG A 118 -24.20 -24.34 -55.87
C ARG A 118 -24.14 -25.65 -56.64
N GLU A 119 -24.64 -26.73 -56.05
CA GLU A 119 -24.69 -28.07 -56.68
C GLU A 119 -25.96 -28.33 -57.50
N GLU A 120 -26.87 -27.36 -57.60
CA GLU A 120 -27.96 -27.40 -58.60
C GLU A 120 -27.33 -27.57 -60.00
N PRO A 121 -27.59 -28.71 -60.69
CA PRO A 121 -27.03 -28.94 -62.01
C PRO A 121 -27.54 -27.85 -62.96
N PRO A 122 -26.72 -27.36 -63.90
CA PRO A 122 -27.09 -26.27 -64.77
C PRO A 122 -28.34 -26.64 -65.56
N LEU A 123 -29.48 -26.07 -65.14
CA LEU A 123 -30.73 -26.17 -65.88
C LEU A 123 -30.46 -25.69 -67.30
N THR A 124 -30.73 -26.58 -68.23
CA THR A 124 -30.50 -26.40 -69.67
C THR A 124 -31.26 -25.15 -70.12
N ARG A 125 -30.51 -24.07 -70.34
CA ARG A 125 -31.02 -22.76 -70.77
C ARG A 125 -31.74 -22.92 -72.12
N PRO A 126 -33.06 -22.67 -72.24
CA PRO A 126 -33.69 -22.57 -73.54
C PRO A 126 -33.19 -21.31 -74.25
N GLN A 127 -32.82 -21.49 -75.51
CA GLN A 127 -32.30 -20.47 -76.42
C GLN A 127 -33.26 -19.27 -76.52
N PRO A 128 -32.77 -18.01 -76.44
CA PRO A 128 -33.59 -16.84 -76.72
C PRO A 128 -33.68 -16.58 -78.22
N SER A 129 -34.88 -16.67 -78.77
CA SER A 129 -35.23 -16.13 -80.08
C SER A 129 -35.97 -14.80 -79.93
N ALA A 130 -35.55 -13.86 -80.78
CA ALA A 130 -36.20 -12.61 -81.17
C ALA A 130 -36.25 -11.44 -80.16
N GLN A 131 -35.52 -10.38 -80.53
CA GLN A 131 -35.71 -9.01 -80.07
C GLN A 131 -37.10 -8.48 -80.44
N PRO A 132 -37.55 -7.39 -79.77
CA PRO A 132 -37.61 -6.16 -80.55
C PRO A 132 -37.09 -4.93 -79.83
N THR A 133 -36.48 -4.08 -80.64
CA THR A 133 -36.20 -2.66 -80.48
C THR A 133 -37.42 -1.86 -80.00
N LEU A 134 -37.25 -0.99 -79.00
CA LEU A 134 -38.05 0.24 -78.90
C LEU A 134 -37.35 1.30 -78.04
N ASP A 135 -37.17 2.46 -78.66
CA ASP A 135 -36.63 3.70 -78.10
C ASP A 135 -37.46 4.23 -76.93
N HIS A 136 -36.83 4.68 -75.83
CA HIS A 136 -37.43 5.73 -74.99
C HIS A 136 -36.44 6.44 -74.05
N VAL A 137 -36.00 7.61 -74.50
CA VAL A 137 -35.92 8.92 -73.80
C VAL A 137 -35.84 8.93 -72.26
N ASP A 138 -34.68 9.35 -71.74
CA ASP A 138 -34.47 9.94 -70.41
C ASP A 138 -35.33 11.20 -70.23
N PRO A 139 -35.91 11.46 -69.04
CA PRO A 139 -35.48 12.69 -68.34
C PRO A 139 -35.79 12.70 -66.83
N PHE A 140 -34.83 12.47 -65.92
CA PHE A 140 -34.76 13.03 -64.55
C PHE A 140 -33.43 12.51 -63.96
N GLY A 141 -32.36 13.26 -63.77
CA GLY A 141 -32.32 14.64 -63.32
C GLY A 141 -32.59 14.73 -61.82
N PHE A 142 -31.78 14.06 -60.97
CA PHE A 142 -31.64 14.48 -59.56
C PHE A 142 -30.21 14.23 -59.06
N THR A 143 -29.55 15.37 -58.87
CA THR A 143 -28.29 15.63 -58.19
C THR A 143 -28.33 15.28 -56.70
N GLU A 144 -27.14 15.04 -56.15
CA GLU A 144 -26.69 15.36 -54.77
C GLU A 144 -27.73 15.27 -53.63
N PHE A 145 -27.47 14.38 -52.66
CA PHE A 145 -27.67 14.77 -51.26
C PHE A 145 -26.59 14.21 -50.36
N ALA A 146 -26.05 15.11 -49.56
CA ALA A 146 -24.95 14.96 -48.64
C ALA A 146 -25.33 14.15 -47.39
N SER A 147 -24.29 13.66 -46.70
CA SER A 147 -24.11 13.74 -45.24
C SER A 147 -25.38 13.82 -44.39
N LEU A 148 -25.77 12.72 -43.73
CA LEU A 148 -26.44 12.77 -42.42
C LEU A 148 -25.97 11.61 -41.52
N SER A 149 -25.28 12.02 -40.46
CA SER A 149 -25.08 11.52 -39.09
C SER A 149 -25.56 10.12 -38.64
N PRO A 150 -24.83 9.51 -37.67
CA PRO A 150 -25.30 8.34 -36.94
C PRO A 150 -26.30 8.76 -35.86
N ILE A 151 -27.52 8.23 -35.93
CA ILE A 151 -28.53 8.32 -34.86
C ILE A 151 -28.78 6.88 -34.40
N PHE A 152 -28.14 6.47 -33.30
CA PHE A 152 -28.78 5.58 -32.32
C PHE A 152 -27.98 5.59 -31.00
N THR A 153 -28.41 6.45 -30.08
CA THR A 153 -28.16 6.31 -28.65
C THR A 153 -29.43 5.76 -28.01
N PRO A 154 -29.37 4.66 -27.25
CA PRO A 154 -30.39 4.38 -26.25
C PRO A 154 -30.02 5.04 -24.91
N THR A 155 -30.92 5.91 -24.48
CA THR A 155 -31.00 6.67 -23.22
C THR A 155 -31.05 5.76 -21.98
N PRO A 156 -30.43 6.14 -20.84
CA PRO A 156 -30.64 5.51 -19.55
C PRO A 156 -31.87 6.14 -18.85
N LEU A 157 -32.79 5.33 -18.32
CA LEU A 157 -33.93 5.86 -17.54
C LEU A 157 -34.21 5.01 -16.28
N LEU A 158 -33.84 5.63 -15.16
CA LEU A 158 -34.47 5.71 -13.83
C LEU A 158 -35.08 4.47 -13.16
N ALA A 159 -34.43 4.11 -12.05
CA ALA A 159 -34.94 4.04 -10.67
C ALA A 159 -36.46 4.16 -10.43
N VAL A 160 -37.03 3.15 -9.75
CA VAL A 160 -38.10 3.17 -8.73
C VAL A 160 -37.87 1.93 -7.83
N ALA A 161 -37.46 2.09 -6.57
CA ALA A 161 -38.27 1.94 -5.34
C ALA A 161 -39.11 0.63 -5.31
N GLU A 162 -38.82 -0.32 -4.42
CA GLU A 162 -39.40 -0.43 -3.05
C GLU A 162 -40.40 -1.61 -2.99
N SER A 163 -40.12 -2.57 -2.10
CA SER A 163 -41.02 -3.52 -1.38
C SER A 163 -40.15 -4.73 -0.99
N ALA A 164 -39.71 -4.87 0.26
CA ALA A 164 -40.48 -5.25 1.45
C ALA A 164 -40.96 -6.72 1.42
N GLU A 165 -40.64 -7.41 2.51
CA GLU A 165 -41.24 -8.64 3.04
C GLU A 165 -40.85 -9.98 2.38
N TYR A 166 -39.99 -10.73 3.07
CA TYR A 166 -40.24 -12.14 3.31
C TYR A 166 -39.64 -12.57 4.66
N GLU A 167 -40.52 -12.86 5.60
CA GLU A 167 -40.21 -13.61 6.81
C GLU A 167 -39.90 -15.07 6.44
N SER A 168 -38.88 -15.64 7.07
CA SER A 168 -38.87 -17.08 7.29
C SER A 168 -38.09 -17.39 8.56
N GLU A 169 -38.86 -17.61 9.62
CA GLU A 169 -38.49 -18.41 10.78
C GLU A 169 -37.99 -19.77 10.31
N THR A 170 -36.81 -20.20 10.77
CA THR A 170 -36.58 -21.61 11.12
C THR A 170 -35.60 -21.71 12.29
N ASP A 171 -36.21 -22.13 13.38
CA ASP A 171 -35.74 -22.79 14.58
C ASP A 171 -34.56 -23.79 14.42
N SER A 172 -33.86 -23.96 15.54
CA SER A 172 -33.12 -25.14 16.00
C SER A 172 -31.79 -25.52 15.32
N SER A 173 -30.67 -25.23 16.03
CA SER A 173 -29.92 -26.29 16.73
C SER A 173 -28.65 -25.77 17.46
N ARG A 174 -28.82 -25.62 18.77
CA ARG A 174 -27.93 -26.03 19.87
C ARG A 174 -26.57 -26.65 19.45
N THR A 175 -25.47 -25.94 19.69
CA THR A 175 -24.12 -26.52 19.81
C THR A 175 -23.43 -26.00 21.09
N PRO A 176 -22.76 -26.87 21.87
CA PRO A 176 -22.21 -26.49 23.17
C PRO A 176 -20.82 -25.86 23.07
N SER A 177 -20.64 -24.85 23.93
CA SER A 177 -19.42 -24.15 24.29
C SER A 177 -18.27 -25.09 24.68
N PRO A 178 -17.04 -24.92 24.14
CA PRO A 178 -15.84 -25.51 24.72
C PRO A 178 -15.26 -24.61 25.82
N SER A 179 -15.11 -25.18 27.01
CA SER A 179 -14.43 -24.59 28.17
C SER A 179 -12.93 -24.34 27.90
N PRO A 180 -12.31 -23.35 28.57
CA PRO A 180 -10.88 -23.05 28.42
C PRO A 180 -9.98 -24.06 29.17
N PRO A 181 -8.78 -24.38 28.67
CA PRO A 181 -7.84 -25.24 29.38
C PRO A 181 -7.12 -24.50 30.51
N SER A 182 -7.03 -25.19 31.63
CA SER A 182 -6.38 -24.79 32.88
C SER A 182 -4.88 -24.51 32.73
N THR A 183 -4.46 -23.36 33.26
CA THR A 183 -3.06 -23.01 33.57
C THR A 183 -2.46 -23.92 34.65
N PRO A 184 -1.25 -24.46 34.47
CA PRO A 184 -0.43 -24.97 35.57
C PRO A 184 0.49 -23.87 36.17
N PRO A 185 0.96 -24.05 37.41
CA PRO A 185 1.55 -22.98 38.21
C PRO A 185 3.03 -22.73 37.95
N LEU A 186 3.43 -21.50 38.29
CA LEU A 186 4.78 -20.97 38.38
C LEU A 186 5.74 -21.93 39.10
N SER A 187 6.87 -22.23 38.45
CA SER A 187 8.04 -22.80 39.10
C SER A 187 9.21 -21.82 38.99
N SER A 188 9.60 -21.34 40.16
CA SER A 188 10.78 -20.52 40.44
C SER A 188 12.06 -21.31 40.19
N CYS A 189 12.98 -20.78 39.38
CA CYS A 189 14.39 -21.16 39.41
C CYS A 189 15.29 -19.94 39.23
N ASN A 190 15.96 -19.59 40.33
CA ASN A 190 17.16 -18.76 40.36
C ASN A 190 18.29 -19.46 39.60
N ALA A 191 19.02 -18.74 38.76
CA ALA A 191 20.42 -19.08 38.46
C ALA A 191 21.17 -17.87 37.89
N SER A 192 21.94 -17.25 38.79
CA SER A 192 23.29 -16.75 38.64
C SER A 192 23.87 -16.44 37.25
N THR A 193 24.26 -15.18 37.13
CA THR A 193 25.37 -14.62 36.36
C THR A 193 26.61 -15.52 36.31
N THR A 194 27.07 -15.85 35.10
CA THR A 194 28.49 -16.12 34.82
C THR A 194 28.85 -15.52 33.47
N ALA A 195 29.69 -14.49 33.50
CA ALA A 195 30.36 -13.93 32.35
C ALA A 195 31.40 -14.93 31.84
N SER A 196 31.28 -15.35 30.58
CA SER A 196 32.35 -16.04 29.86
C SER A 196 32.69 -15.26 28.60
N SER A 197 33.85 -14.63 28.66
CA SER A 197 34.62 -14.09 27.55
C SER A 197 34.95 -15.22 26.57
N ILE A 198 34.45 -15.12 25.34
CA ILE A 198 34.82 -15.99 24.23
C ILE A 198 35.47 -15.12 23.16
N TYR A 199 36.78 -15.26 23.03
CA TYR A 199 37.57 -14.79 21.90
C TYR A 199 37.12 -15.52 20.64
N TRP A 200 36.70 -14.80 19.61
CA TRP A 200 36.56 -15.36 18.26
C TRP A 200 37.90 -15.23 17.52
N GLN A 201 38.55 -16.37 17.31
CA GLN A 201 39.62 -16.54 16.32
C GLN A 201 38.98 -16.70 14.95
N VAL A 202 39.42 -15.88 13.99
CA VAL A 202 39.08 -15.94 12.57
C VAL A 202 39.94 -17.02 11.90
N PRO A 203 39.37 -17.99 11.17
CA PRO A 203 40.14 -18.79 10.23
C PRO A 203 40.23 -18.08 8.87
N ASP A 204 41.45 -17.72 8.49
CA ASP A 204 41.85 -17.51 7.10
C ASP A 204 41.77 -18.85 6.36
N SER A 205 40.78 -19.04 5.47
CA SER A 205 40.89 -19.88 4.26
C SER A 205 39.52 -20.05 3.59
N VAL A 206 39.13 -19.09 2.75
CA VAL A 206 38.12 -19.33 1.70
C VAL A 206 38.43 -18.42 0.51
N ARG A 207 39.44 -18.78 -0.29
CA ARG A 207 39.73 -18.12 -1.57
C ARG A 207 40.11 -19.07 -2.71
N ASP A 208 39.92 -20.38 -2.54
CA ASP A 208 40.37 -21.38 -3.54
C ASP A 208 39.26 -22.33 -4.06
N GLU A 209 37.99 -22.20 -3.67
CA GLU A 209 36.93 -23.08 -4.19
C GLU A 209 36.24 -22.57 -5.47
N GLU A 210 36.26 -21.27 -5.74
CA GLU A 210 35.50 -20.71 -6.88
C GLU A 210 36.18 -20.96 -8.24
N GLU A 211 37.48 -21.28 -8.26
CA GLU A 211 38.23 -21.53 -9.51
C GLU A 211 38.10 -22.98 -10.01
N ARG A 212 37.61 -23.89 -9.16
CA ARG A 212 37.46 -25.32 -9.51
C ARG A 212 36.21 -25.62 -10.34
N LEU A 213 35.17 -24.79 -10.21
CA LEU A 213 33.89 -24.96 -10.93
C LEU A 213 33.88 -24.40 -12.37
N ARG A 214 34.96 -23.71 -12.81
CA ARG A 214 35.05 -23.17 -14.18
C ARG A 214 35.71 -24.09 -15.20
N ARG A 215 36.33 -25.22 -14.80
CA ARG A 215 37.09 -26.10 -15.71
C ARG A 215 36.33 -27.31 -16.28
N GLU A 216 35.08 -27.54 -15.91
CA GLU A 216 34.29 -28.66 -16.46
C GLU A 216 33.12 -28.17 -17.33
N ARG A 217 33.43 -27.65 -18.51
CA ARG A 217 32.48 -27.58 -19.64
C ARG A 217 33.07 -28.31 -20.83
N THR A 218 32.76 -29.59 -20.93
CA THR A 218 32.98 -30.41 -22.13
C THR A 218 31.89 -30.12 -23.17
N PRO A 219 32.21 -30.10 -24.47
CA PRO A 219 31.24 -29.87 -25.54
C PRO A 219 30.45 -31.15 -25.86
N SER A 220 29.12 -31.02 -25.96
CA SER A 220 28.17 -32.07 -26.32
C SER A 220 28.21 -32.38 -27.83
N PRO A 221 28.09 -33.66 -28.26
CA PRO A 221 28.22 -34.06 -29.66
C PRO A 221 26.94 -33.84 -30.49
N SER A 222 27.14 -33.39 -31.73
CA SER A 222 26.12 -33.18 -32.76
C SER A 222 25.41 -34.46 -33.21
N PRO A 223 24.12 -34.42 -33.58
CA PRO A 223 23.42 -35.56 -34.18
C PRO A 223 23.69 -35.69 -35.70
N PRO A 224 23.56 -36.90 -36.28
CA PRO A 224 23.98 -37.21 -37.64
C PRO A 224 22.93 -36.84 -38.71
N SER A 225 23.43 -36.27 -39.80
CA SER A 225 22.72 -36.04 -41.06
C SER A 225 22.39 -37.36 -41.77
N THR A 226 21.18 -37.48 -42.32
CA THR A 226 20.84 -38.45 -43.38
C THR A 226 19.95 -37.82 -44.46
N PRO A 227 19.93 -38.39 -45.68
CA PRO A 227 19.77 -37.61 -46.91
C PRO A 227 18.40 -37.70 -47.56
N ALA A 228 18.18 -36.74 -48.47
CA ALA A 228 17.03 -36.48 -49.31
C ALA A 228 16.50 -37.69 -50.11
N LYS A 229 15.16 -37.77 -50.24
CA LYS A 229 14.50 -38.22 -51.47
C LYS A 229 13.27 -37.35 -51.77
N SER A 230 13.27 -36.86 -53.00
CA SER A 230 12.27 -36.07 -53.71
C SER A 230 10.95 -36.80 -53.93
N SER A 231 9.82 -36.12 -53.73
CA SER A 231 8.66 -36.29 -54.61
C SER A 231 7.83 -35.00 -54.64
N THR A 232 7.84 -34.36 -55.80
CA THR A 232 7.02 -33.19 -56.15
C THR A 232 5.63 -33.68 -56.51
N THR A 233 4.63 -33.32 -55.70
CA THR A 233 3.22 -33.32 -56.10
C THR A 233 2.64 -31.94 -55.81
N PRO A 234 1.89 -31.32 -56.76
CA PRO A 234 1.26 -30.04 -56.53
C PRO A 234 0.01 -30.24 -55.66
N SER A 235 0.21 -30.21 -54.34
CA SER A 235 -0.90 -30.17 -53.38
C SER A 235 -1.45 -28.74 -53.34
N ILE A 236 -2.62 -28.56 -53.92
CA ILE A 236 -3.44 -27.35 -53.78
C ILE A 236 -3.84 -27.26 -52.30
N TYR A 237 -3.07 -26.47 -51.55
CA TYR A 237 -3.34 -26.18 -50.15
C TYR A 237 -4.61 -25.33 -50.05
N TRP A 238 -5.69 -25.94 -49.58
CA TRP A 238 -6.82 -25.20 -49.02
C TRP A 238 -6.31 -24.48 -47.77
N GLN A 239 -6.28 -23.15 -47.81
CA GLN A 239 -6.03 -22.30 -46.65
C GLN A 239 -7.11 -22.59 -45.61
N THR A 240 -6.75 -23.22 -44.51
CA THR A 240 -7.65 -23.45 -43.39
C THR A 240 -7.92 -22.11 -42.68
N PRO A 241 -9.17 -21.81 -42.29
CA PRO A 241 -9.54 -20.56 -41.60
C PRO A 241 -8.99 -20.43 -40.17
N SER A 242 -8.04 -21.27 -39.76
CA SER A 242 -7.38 -21.21 -38.44
C SER A 242 -6.46 -19.98 -38.28
N SER A 243 -6.12 -19.30 -39.38
CA SER A 243 -5.17 -18.17 -39.39
C SER A 243 -5.70 -16.91 -38.68
N VAL A 244 -7.02 -16.69 -38.62
CA VAL A 244 -7.58 -15.44 -38.09
C VAL A 244 -7.54 -15.40 -36.56
N LYS A 245 -7.81 -16.53 -35.89
CA LYS A 245 -7.74 -16.63 -34.42
C LYS A 245 -6.31 -16.52 -33.91
N GLU A 246 -5.35 -17.07 -34.65
CA GLU A 246 -3.92 -17.00 -34.30
C GLU A 246 -3.36 -15.59 -34.48
N GLU A 247 -3.80 -14.87 -35.51
CA GLU A 247 -3.46 -13.47 -35.74
C GLU A 247 -4.03 -12.54 -34.64
N GLU A 248 -5.25 -12.79 -34.17
CA GLU A 248 -5.86 -12.03 -33.07
C GLU A 248 -5.12 -12.22 -31.74
N VAL A 249 -4.68 -13.45 -31.44
CA VAL A 249 -3.86 -13.74 -30.26
C VAL A 249 -2.51 -13.03 -30.35
N ARG A 250 -1.88 -13.01 -31.54
CA ARG A 250 -0.62 -12.29 -31.76
C ARG A 250 -0.79 -10.78 -31.53
N LEU A 251 -1.86 -10.19 -32.06
CA LEU A 251 -2.14 -8.76 -31.91
C LEU A 251 -2.41 -8.35 -30.45
N ARG A 252 -3.05 -9.23 -29.67
CA ARG A 252 -3.25 -8.99 -28.23
C ARG A 252 -1.94 -9.09 -27.44
N ALA A 253 -1.08 -10.06 -27.76
CA ALA A 253 0.22 -10.19 -27.14
C ALA A 253 1.12 -8.97 -27.44
N GLU A 254 1.09 -8.47 -28.67
CA GLU A 254 1.80 -7.25 -29.08
C GLU A 254 1.31 -6.02 -28.29
N ARG A 255 -0.02 -5.83 -28.16
CA ARG A 255 -0.58 -4.73 -27.37
C ARG A 255 -0.21 -4.79 -25.89
N GLN A 256 -0.12 -5.99 -25.30
CA GLN A 256 0.34 -6.16 -23.92
C GLN A 256 1.83 -5.84 -23.77
N ALA A 257 2.65 -6.24 -24.75
CA ALA A 257 4.06 -5.89 -24.78
C ALA A 257 4.27 -4.37 -24.88
N GLU A 258 3.51 -3.68 -25.74
CA GLU A 258 3.54 -2.22 -25.84
C GLU A 258 3.14 -1.54 -24.52
N GLN A 259 2.12 -2.04 -23.82
CA GLN A 259 1.75 -1.51 -22.51
C GLN A 259 2.87 -1.69 -21.48
N GLN A 260 3.53 -2.85 -21.45
CA GLN A 260 4.67 -3.09 -20.56
C GLN A 260 5.85 -2.16 -20.87
N GLU A 261 6.14 -1.95 -22.16
CA GLU A 261 7.17 -1.01 -22.61
C GLU A 261 6.83 0.43 -22.21
N GLU A 262 5.56 0.85 -22.35
CA GLU A 262 5.10 2.17 -21.91
C GLU A 262 5.26 2.36 -20.39
N PHE A 263 4.94 1.33 -19.59
CA PHE A 263 5.19 1.34 -18.15
C PHE A 263 6.67 1.48 -17.81
N HIS A 264 7.54 0.72 -18.49
CA HIS A 264 9.00 0.83 -18.31
C HIS A 264 9.52 2.21 -18.68
N ARG A 265 9.07 2.76 -19.82
CA ARG A 265 9.45 4.11 -20.28
C ARG A 265 9.04 5.19 -19.27
N LYS A 266 7.83 5.09 -18.72
CA LYS A 266 7.31 6.05 -17.73
C LYS A 266 8.06 5.95 -16.40
N ALA A 267 8.41 4.73 -15.98
CA ALA A 267 9.21 4.50 -14.78
C ALA A 267 10.64 5.06 -14.91
N GLU A 268 11.25 4.92 -16.09
CA GLU A 268 12.56 5.50 -16.39
C GLU A 268 12.52 7.03 -16.42
N GLU A 269 11.46 7.61 -17.00
CA GLU A 269 11.27 9.07 -16.99
C GLU A 269 11.08 9.63 -15.58
N ILE A 270 10.36 8.93 -14.69
CA ILE A 270 10.24 9.31 -13.29
C ILE A 270 11.61 9.26 -12.59
N ARG A 271 12.41 8.21 -12.84
CA ARG A 271 13.80 8.12 -12.32
C ARG A 271 14.65 9.29 -12.80
N ARG A 272 14.57 9.64 -14.09
CA ARG A 272 15.28 10.78 -14.68
C ARG A 272 14.88 12.10 -14.01
N ARG A 273 13.57 12.38 -13.87
CA ARG A 273 13.08 13.59 -13.18
C ARG A 273 13.54 13.67 -11.73
N ASN A 274 13.59 12.53 -11.03
CA ASN A 274 14.08 12.50 -9.65
C ASN A 274 15.58 12.77 -9.57
N GLN A 275 16.38 12.28 -10.52
CA GLN A 275 17.80 12.61 -10.62
C GLN A 275 18.02 14.09 -10.95
N GLU A 276 17.27 14.66 -11.89
CA GLU A 276 17.31 16.09 -12.21
C GLU A 276 16.94 16.96 -11.01
N LYS A 277 15.88 16.60 -10.27
CA LYS A 277 15.51 17.27 -9.03
C LYS A 277 16.62 17.19 -7.98
N LYS A 278 17.32 16.05 -7.88
CA LYS A 278 18.45 15.87 -6.97
C LYS A 278 19.64 16.75 -7.35
N LEU A 279 19.97 16.82 -8.64
CA LEU A 279 21.04 17.70 -9.16
C LEU A 279 20.69 19.17 -8.97
N LYS A 280 19.44 19.56 -9.23
CA LYS A 280 18.97 20.94 -9.00
C LYS A 280 18.99 21.29 -7.52
N ALA A 281 18.50 20.40 -6.65
CA ALA A 281 18.58 20.59 -5.22
C ALA A 281 20.04 20.78 -4.76
N SER A 282 21.00 19.96 -5.25
CA SER A 282 22.41 20.16 -4.92
C SER A 282 23.01 21.45 -5.48
N SER A 283 22.50 21.94 -6.61
CA SER A 283 22.98 23.19 -7.23
C SER A 283 22.44 24.45 -6.55
N ASP A 284 21.28 24.39 -5.90
CA ASP A 284 20.69 25.52 -5.17
C ASP A 284 21.25 25.65 -3.73
N TRP A 285 22.10 24.72 -3.28
CA TRP A 285 22.85 24.79 -2.01
C TRP A 285 24.22 25.48 -2.14
N VAL A 286 24.39 26.39 -3.10
CA VAL A 286 25.55 27.29 -3.08
C VAL A 286 25.34 28.28 -1.94
N ASP A 287 26.07 28.04 -0.87
CA ASP A 287 26.07 28.77 0.39
C ASP A 287 26.31 30.28 0.15
N PRO A 288 25.34 31.17 0.43
CA PRO A 288 25.51 32.62 0.23
C PRO A 288 26.51 33.28 1.19
N THR A 289 27.22 32.54 2.03
CA THR A 289 28.02 33.09 3.13
C THR A 289 29.46 33.47 2.77
N ASP A 290 29.91 33.31 1.53
CA ASP A 290 31.20 33.88 1.08
C ASP A 290 31.08 35.37 0.72
N THR A 291 30.38 36.13 1.56
CA THR A 291 30.51 37.59 1.58
C THR A 291 31.59 37.93 2.60
N PRO A 292 32.76 38.48 2.20
CA PRO A 292 33.84 38.76 3.13
C PRO A 292 33.41 39.83 4.13
N PHE A 293 33.10 39.39 5.34
CA PHE A 293 32.70 40.26 6.44
C PHE A 293 33.94 40.98 6.98
N ALA A 294 33.94 42.30 6.88
CA ALA A 294 34.97 43.18 7.40
C ALA A 294 35.09 43.02 8.93
N PRO A 295 36.32 43.04 9.48
CA PRO A 295 36.53 42.95 10.91
C PRO A 295 36.09 44.26 11.57
N SER A 296 35.14 44.17 12.50
CA SER A 296 34.85 45.25 13.44
C SER A 296 35.26 44.79 14.82
N ASP A 297 36.33 45.39 15.30
CA ASP A 297 36.75 45.41 16.69
C ASP A 297 35.68 46.14 17.50
N ASP A 298 35.07 45.48 18.49
CA ASP A 298 34.66 46.21 19.68
C ASP A 298 34.77 45.34 20.94
N GLU A 299 35.43 45.95 21.90
CA GLU A 299 36.04 45.40 23.10
C GLU A 299 35.31 46.04 24.29
N SER A 300 34.52 45.28 25.05
CA SER A 300 34.11 45.64 26.42
C SER A 300 33.38 44.47 27.09
N SER A 301 33.96 43.84 28.11
CA SER A 301 33.83 44.21 29.54
C SER A 301 32.43 43.84 30.09
N ARG A 302 32.21 43.14 31.21
CA ARG A 302 33.00 42.69 32.38
C ARG A 302 31.99 42.01 33.35
N TYR A 303 32.45 41.04 34.15
CA TYR A 303 32.02 40.68 35.53
C TYR A 303 30.53 40.26 35.75
N THR A 304 30.08 39.47 36.75
CA THR A 304 30.49 39.08 38.13
C THR A 304 29.52 37.92 38.51
N SER A 305 29.96 36.78 39.04
CA SER A 305 30.08 36.43 40.47
C SER A 305 29.07 35.36 40.93
N SER A 306 29.68 34.37 41.57
CA SER A 306 29.12 33.23 42.29
C SER A 306 28.24 33.63 43.48
N THR A 307 27.30 32.77 43.87
CA THR A 307 26.77 32.75 45.25
C THR A 307 26.56 31.31 45.68
N SER A 308 27.36 30.91 46.66
CA SER A 308 27.29 29.69 47.43
C SER A 308 26.80 30.04 48.84
N THR A 309 25.90 29.24 49.40
CA THR A 309 25.52 29.29 50.82
C THR A 309 25.33 27.89 51.37
N SER A 310 26.12 27.60 52.41
CA SER A 310 26.05 26.43 53.29
C SER A 310 26.01 26.95 54.73
N THR A 311 25.19 26.32 55.59
CA THR A 311 25.31 26.23 57.08
C THR A 311 24.18 25.30 57.57
N THR A 312 24.44 24.07 58.06
CA THR A 312 24.70 23.62 59.47
C THR A 312 23.69 24.18 60.49
N SER A 313 23.05 23.48 61.44
CA SER A 313 23.30 22.23 62.20
C SER A 313 22.19 22.09 63.27
N SER A 314 21.79 20.88 63.69
CA SER A 314 21.71 20.48 65.14
C SER A 314 20.99 19.13 65.35
N SER A 315 21.65 18.26 66.13
CA SER A 315 21.17 16.97 66.62
C SER A 315 20.02 17.05 67.63
N PHE A 316 19.04 16.15 67.51
CA PHE A 316 18.34 15.55 68.66
C PHE A 316 18.10 14.06 68.37
N ASN A 317 18.68 13.22 69.22
CA ASN A 317 18.51 11.76 69.21
C ASN A 317 17.10 11.42 69.73
N SER A 318 16.30 10.79 68.89
CA SER A 318 15.13 9.99 69.28
C SER A 318 14.98 8.88 68.25
N PRO A 319 14.64 7.63 68.64
CA PRO A 319 14.33 6.56 67.69
C PRO A 319 12.92 6.84 67.11
N ALA A 320 12.85 7.86 66.26
CA ALA A 320 11.67 8.26 65.53
C ALA A 320 11.49 7.33 64.33
N MET A 321 10.23 6.96 64.05
CA MET A 321 9.83 6.32 62.80
C MET A 321 10.55 6.98 61.62
N PRO A 322 10.97 6.21 60.60
CA PRO A 322 11.52 6.80 59.39
C PRO A 322 10.54 7.87 58.91
N PRO A 323 10.98 9.13 58.72
CA PRO A 323 10.12 10.19 58.22
C PRO A 323 9.44 9.66 56.95
N PRO A 324 8.15 9.93 56.73
CA PRO A 324 7.48 9.55 55.50
C PRO A 324 8.33 10.09 54.37
N VAL A 325 9.01 9.17 53.66
CA VAL A 325 9.85 9.51 52.52
C VAL A 325 8.95 10.36 51.66
N PRO A 326 9.28 11.65 51.41
CA PRO A 326 8.53 12.44 50.46
C PRO A 326 8.49 11.58 49.21
N LEU A 327 7.30 11.12 48.85
CA LEU A 327 7.11 10.36 47.62
C LEU A 327 7.49 11.35 46.54
N GLU A 328 8.78 11.33 46.17
CA GLU A 328 9.35 12.03 45.03
C GLU A 328 8.31 11.84 43.93
N PRO A 329 7.63 12.93 43.52
CA PRO A 329 6.52 12.83 42.59
C PRO A 329 7.10 12.19 41.36
N PHE A 330 6.80 10.90 41.17
CA PHE A 330 7.46 10.00 40.21
C PHE A 330 7.81 10.82 38.99
N LEU A 331 9.07 11.27 38.91
CA LEU A 331 9.51 12.09 37.80
C LEU A 331 9.42 11.14 36.64
N ILE A 332 8.32 11.25 35.90
CA ILE A 332 8.02 10.43 34.74
C ILE A 332 9.26 10.64 33.87
N ALA A 333 10.07 9.58 33.79
CA ALA A 333 11.32 9.64 33.06
C ALA A 333 11.03 10.27 31.69
N PRO A 334 11.83 11.24 31.23
CA PRO A 334 11.63 11.87 29.93
C PRO A 334 11.36 10.76 28.92
N LYS A 335 10.19 10.83 28.26
CA LYS A 335 9.79 9.74 27.37
C LYS A 335 10.85 9.59 26.30
N SER A 336 11.34 8.36 26.13
CA SER A 336 12.28 8.07 25.06
C SER A 336 11.65 8.47 23.72
N GLU A 337 12.48 8.88 22.77
CA GLU A 337 12.01 9.24 21.45
C GLU A 337 11.27 8.06 20.79
N GLU A 338 11.78 6.84 21.01
CA GLU A 338 11.17 5.60 20.55
C GLU A 338 9.74 5.41 21.10
N ASP A 339 9.49 5.77 22.36
CA ASP A 339 8.15 5.70 22.94
C ASP A 339 7.20 6.75 22.35
N LEU A 340 7.71 7.93 21.98
CA LEU A 340 6.92 8.94 21.28
C LEU A 340 6.50 8.45 19.89
N ILE A 341 7.44 7.87 19.14
CA ILE A 341 7.16 7.28 17.81
C ILE A 341 6.09 6.19 17.95
N ARG A 342 6.26 5.27 18.90
CA ARG A 342 5.27 4.21 19.17
C ARG A 342 3.91 4.78 19.56
N LEU A 343 3.87 5.83 20.37
CA LEU A 343 2.64 6.49 20.78
C LEU A 343 1.90 7.10 19.58
N PHE A 344 2.63 7.77 18.67
CA PHE A 344 2.01 8.36 17.48
C PHE A 344 1.46 7.30 16.53
N ILE A 345 2.23 6.23 16.27
CA ILE A 345 1.76 5.10 15.47
C ILE A 345 0.51 4.49 16.11
N PHE A 346 0.53 4.31 17.43
CA PHE A 346 -0.61 3.79 18.17
C PHE A 346 -1.84 4.69 18.02
N HIS A 347 -1.70 6.01 18.21
CA HIS A 347 -2.81 6.96 18.05
C HIS A 347 -3.37 7.01 16.63
N ASP A 348 -2.51 6.90 15.62
CA ASP A 348 -2.94 6.87 14.22
C ASP A 348 -3.74 5.59 13.92
N GLN A 349 -3.27 4.44 14.41
CA GLN A 349 -4.02 3.18 14.32
C GLN A 349 -5.35 3.24 15.08
N GLN A 350 -5.41 3.92 16.22
CA GLN A 350 -6.66 4.11 16.97
C GLN A 350 -7.69 4.90 16.16
N TRP A 351 -7.28 5.97 15.44
CA TRP A 351 -8.19 6.70 14.55
C TRP A 351 -8.84 5.79 13.50
N THR A 352 -8.06 4.89 12.89
CA THR A 352 -8.60 3.91 11.92
C THR A 352 -9.56 2.92 12.58
N ARG A 353 -9.27 2.47 13.81
CA ARG A 353 -10.11 1.51 14.54
C ARG A 353 -11.44 2.10 14.98
N ILE A 354 -11.45 3.33 15.50
CA ILE A 354 -12.69 3.94 15.98
C ILE A 354 -13.71 4.16 14.86
N GLU A 355 -13.28 4.26 13.60
CA GLU A 355 -14.19 4.33 12.46
C GLU A 355 -15.03 3.06 12.30
N SER A 356 -14.53 1.90 12.76
CA SER A 356 -15.23 0.60 12.69
C SER A 356 -16.16 0.32 13.88
N TYR A 357 -16.01 1.05 15.00
CA TYR A 357 -16.78 0.78 16.20
C TYR A 357 -18.22 1.30 16.11
N LYS A 358 -19.16 0.50 16.63
CA LYS A 358 -20.60 0.81 16.71
C LYS A 358 -20.92 1.73 17.89
N ALA A 359 -20.22 1.54 19.00
CA ALA A 359 -20.33 2.36 20.20
C ALA A 359 -18.93 2.83 20.59
N LEU A 360 -18.80 4.11 20.95
CA LEU A 360 -17.53 4.73 21.31
C LEU A 360 -17.59 5.25 22.75
N GLN A 361 -16.50 5.12 23.48
CA GLN A 361 -16.31 5.61 24.84
C GLN A 361 -15.18 6.65 24.90
N TRP A 362 -15.09 7.36 26.01
CA TRP A 362 -14.03 8.36 26.23
C TRP A 362 -12.62 7.80 25.99
N SER A 363 -12.36 6.56 26.41
CA SER A 363 -11.04 5.91 26.29
C SER A 363 -10.67 5.48 24.86
N ASP A 364 -11.65 5.41 23.95
CA ASP A 364 -11.40 4.94 22.58
C ASP A 364 -10.78 6.04 21.72
N PHE A 365 -10.93 7.30 22.12
CA PHE A 365 -10.38 8.43 21.39
C PHE A 365 -8.88 8.58 21.66
N PRO A 366 -8.04 8.71 20.61
CA PRO A 366 -6.62 8.98 20.74
C PRO A 366 -6.39 10.47 21.06
N TRP A 367 -6.67 10.84 22.30
CA TRP A 367 -6.47 12.19 22.82
C TRP A 367 -5.02 12.65 22.61
N PRO A 368 -4.76 13.90 22.18
CA PRO A 368 -3.41 14.40 21.89
C PRO A 368 -2.64 14.72 23.17
N VAL A 369 -2.35 13.69 23.96
CA VAL A 369 -1.55 13.76 25.18
C VAL A 369 -0.46 12.71 25.11
N LEU A 370 0.69 12.99 25.73
CA LEU A 370 1.78 12.03 25.83
C LEU A 370 1.48 10.95 26.87
N ASN A 371 0.43 10.15 26.67
CA ASN A 371 0.09 9.01 27.53
C ASN A 371 -0.63 7.91 26.74
N PHE A 372 -0.14 6.66 26.82
CA PHE A 372 -0.76 5.50 26.17
C PHE A 372 -2.16 5.18 26.72
N ILE A 373 -2.43 5.53 27.98
CA ILE A 373 -3.72 5.27 28.62
C ILE A 373 -4.75 6.35 28.24
N GLY A 374 -4.28 7.48 27.71
CA GLY A 374 -5.11 8.67 27.52
C GLY A 374 -5.45 9.39 28.84
N PRO A 375 -6.06 10.58 28.75
CA PRO A 375 -6.50 11.34 29.90
C PRO A 375 -7.68 10.64 30.58
N ARG A 376 -7.73 10.62 31.92
CA ARG A 376 -8.88 10.05 32.66
C ARG A 376 -10.04 11.01 32.78
N SER A 377 -9.85 12.28 32.43
CA SER A 377 -10.85 13.34 32.51
C SER A 377 -10.53 14.48 31.52
N GLU A 378 -11.53 15.29 31.21
CA GLU A 378 -11.36 16.51 30.41
C GLU A 378 -10.38 17.52 31.03
N ARG A 379 -10.18 17.47 32.35
CA ARG A 379 -9.27 18.37 33.08
C ARG A 379 -7.80 18.10 32.79
N GLU A 380 -7.47 16.89 32.35
CA GLU A 380 -6.10 16.51 31.96
C GLU A 380 -5.73 16.99 30.56
N LEU A 381 -6.72 17.40 29.75
CA LEU A 381 -6.54 18.01 28.42
C LEU A 381 -6.11 19.47 28.56
N THR A 382 -5.00 19.68 29.24
CA THR A 382 -4.41 21.00 29.48
C THR A 382 -3.61 21.48 28.28
N MET A 383 -3.47 22.81 28.13
CA MET A 383 -2.63 23.40 27.08
C MET A 383 -1.19 22.82 27.07
N PRO A 384 -0.48 22.71 28.21
CA PRO A 384 0.87 22.15 28.22
C PRO A 384 0.90 20.72 27.67
N ALA A 385 -0.01 19.84 28.11
CA ALA A 385 -0.04 18.44 27.67
C ALA A 385 -0.26 18.29 26.16
N ILE A 386 -1.17 19.11 25.59
CA ILE A 386 -1.45 19.11 24.15
C ILE A 386 -0.29 19.72 23.38
N SER A 387 0.28 20.82 23.88
CA SER A 387 1.44 21.46 23.25
C SER A 387 2.64 20.50 23.21
N GLU A 388 2.90 19.78 24.29
CA GLU A 388 3.98 18.80 24.37
C GLU A 388 3.76 17.67 23.38
N TYR A 389 2.53 17.14 23.26
CA TYR A 389 2.20 16.10 22.28
C TYR A 389 2.43 16.54 20.83
N ILE A 390 1.99 17.75 20.46
CA ILE A 390 2.13 18.24 19.08
C ILE A 390 3.59 18.56 18.78
N LEU A 391 4.30 19.17 19.73
CA LEU A 391 5.68 19.64 19.55
C LEU A 391 6.70 18.52 19.71
N SER A 392 6.44 17.46 20.47
CA SER A 392 7.41 16.37 20.64
C SER A 392 7.58 15.51 19.38
N ALA A 393 6.64 15.60 18.44
CA ALA A 393 6.68 14.84 17.19
C ALA A 393 7.73 15.35 16.19
N PHE A 394 8.17 16.60 16.34
CA PHE A 394 9.09 17.24 15.40
C PHE A 394 10.07 18.13 16.13
N ASP A 395 11.29 18.22 15.60
CA ASP A 395 12.21 19.25 16.05
C ASP A 395 11.71 20.62 15.55
N TRP A 396 11.05 21.36 16.44
CA TRP A 396 10.44 22.65 16.15
C TRP A 396 11.43 23.69 15.60
N LYS A 397 12.74 23.51 15.87
CA LYS A 397 13.80 24.38 15.35
C LYS A 397 14.02 24.15 13.87
N THR A 398 13.95 22.89 13.46
CA THR A 398 14.34 22.43 12.13
C THR A 398 13.14 22.38 11.18
N ASP A 399 11.94 22.06 11.68
CA ASP A 399 10.77 21.80 10.83
C ASP A 399 9.48 22.53 11.28
N LYS A 400 9.56 23.86 11.30
CA LYS A 400 8.41 24.74 11.60
C LYS A 400 7.25 24.53 10.62
N ALA A 401 7.55 24.28 9.34
CA ALA A 401 6.54 24.12 8.30
C ALA A 401 5.71 22.85 8.53
N ARG A 402 6.34 21.69 8.77
CA ARG A 402 5.60 20.46 9.09
C ARG A 402 4.86 20.53 10.42
N SER A 403 5.46 21.14 11.44
CA SER A 403 4.79 21.32 12.75
C SER A 403 3.46 22.09 12.58
N LYS A 404 3.48 23.16 11.77
CA LYS A 404 2.29 23.95 11.44
C LYS A 404 1.26 23.17 10.62
N GLU A 405 1.72 22.37 9.66
CA GLU A 405 0.85 21.52 8.85
C GLU A 405 0.11 20.48 9.71
N ARG A 406 0.83 19.78 10.59
CA ARG A 406 0.26 18.82 11.53
C ARG A 406 -0.73 19.46 12.48
N LEU A 407 -0.44 20.67 12.97
CA LEU A 407 -1.37 21.41 13.83
C LEU A 407 -2.69 21.70 13.10
N ARG A 408 -2.63 22.13 11.84
CA ARG A 408 -3.83 22.31 11.00
C ARG A 408 -4.56 20.99 10.76
N GLU A 409 -3.84 19.89 10.57
CA GLU A 409 -4.44 18.56 10.40
C GLU A 409 -5.21 18.13 11.66
N HIS A 410 -4.60 18.29 12.84
CA HIS A 410 -5.27 18.01 14.11
C HIS A 410 -6.50 18.90 14.32
N ILE A 411 -6.42 20.20 14.00
CA ILE A 411 -7.60 21.09 14.05
C ILE A 411 -8.71 20.58 13.14
N ARG A 412 -8.39 20.14 11.91
CA ARG A 412 -9.40 19.56 10.99
C ARG A 412 -10.01 18.27 11.53
N LYS A 413 -9.21 17.40 12.17
CA LYS A 413 -9.67 16.13 12.77
C LYS A 413 -10.61 16.37 13.96
N TRP A 414 -10.26 17.31 14.83
CA TRP A 414 -11.01 17.62 16.05
C TRP A 414 -12.12 18.64 15.87
N HIS A 415 -12.23 19.28 14.69
CA HIS A 415 -13.23 20.31 14.41
C HIS A 415 -14.64 19.85 14.81
N PRO A 416 -15.41 20.65 15.57
CA PRO A 416 -16.68 20.22 16.16
C PRO A 416 -17.63 19.66 15.10
N ASP A 417 -17.82 20.34 13.98
CA ASP A 417 -18.70 19.89 12.90
C ASP A 417 -18.36 18.46 12.38
N ARG A 418 -17.09 18.19 12.09
CA ARG A 418 -16.66 16.88 11.57
C ARG A 418 -16.65 15.82 12.66
N PHE A 419 -16.18 16.19 13.85
CA PHE A 419 -16.07 15.28 14.98
C PHE A 419 -17.44 14.84 15.49
N GLU A 420 -18.39 15.79 15.59
CA GLU A 420 -19.75 15.52 16.02
C GLU A 420 -20.51 14.64 15.03
N ALA A 421 -20.45 14.98 13.73
CA ALA A 421 -21.12 14.22 12.69
C ALA A 421 -20.59 12.77 12.60
N ARG A 422 -19.27 12.57 12.69
CA ARG A 422 -18.65 11.24 12.48
C ARG A 422 -18.64 10.36 13.73
N PHE A 423 -18.33 10.91 14.89
CA PHE A 423 -18.01 10.10 16.08
C PHE A 423 -19.01 10.28 17.21
N LEU A 424 -19.49 11.50 17.44
CA LEU A 424 -20.33 11.79 18.62
C LEU A 424 -21.70 11.09 18.56
N SER A 425 -22.24 10.87 17.36
CA SER A 425 -23.46 10.06 17.15
C SER A 425 -23.34 8.62 17.64
N ARG A 426 -22.11 8.08 17.70
CA ARG A 426 -21.80 6.72 18.16
C ARG A 426 -21.41 6.65 19.64
N VAL A 427 -21.20 7.80 20.29
CA VAL A 427 -20.99 7.84 21.74
C VAL A 427 -22.36 7.73 22.41
N PRO A 428 -22.58 6.78 23.33
CA PRO A 428 -23.85 6.64 24.02
C PRO A 428 -24.09 7.85 24.93
N ASP A 429 -25.36 8.29 25.04
CA ASP A 429 -25.78 9.36 25.97
C ASP A 429 -25.76 8.90 27.44
N GLY A 430 -25.51 7.61 27.69
CA GLY A 430 -25.44 7.04 29.02
C GLY A 430 -24.40 7.75 29.89
N LYS A 431 -24.80 8.10 31.13
CA LYS A 431 -23.92 8.70 32.16
C LYS A 431 -23.26 10.03 31.75
N GLY A 432 -23.79 10.74 30.75
CA GLY A 432 -23.21 12.00 30.27
C GLY A 432 -21.88 11.82 29.53
N GLU A 433 -21.60 10.61 29.02
CA GLU A 433 -20.34 10.33 28.30
C GLU A 433 -20.25 11.12 26.99
N ARG A 434 -21.36 11.25 26.26
CA ARG A 434 -21.42 12.09 25.05
C ARG A 434 -21.04 13.53 25.32
N ASP A 435 -21.63 14.17 26.34
CA ASP A 435 -21.33 15.56 26.67
C ASP A 435 -19.88 15.73 27.11
N ARG A 436 -19.34 14.77 27.85
CA ARG A 436 -17.94 14.74 28.24
C ARG A 436 -17.00 14.66 27.04
N VAL A 437 -17.25 13.75 26.09
CA VAL A 437 -16.46 13.63 24.86
C VAL A 437 -16.55 14.92 24.03
N ARG A 438 -17.75 15.50 23.90
CA ARG A 438 -17.96 16.80 23.22
C ARG A 438 -17.12 17.91 23.88
N ALA A 439 -17.18 18.02 25.20
CA ALA A 439 -16.42 19.02 25.95
C ALA A 439 -14.90 18.83 25.78
N GLY A 440 -14.41 17.59 25.88
CA GLY A 440 -13.00 17.25 25.66
C GLY A 440 -12.51 17.61 24.25
N ALA A 441 -13.29 17.27 23.21
CA ALA A 441 -12.98 17.63 21.83
C ALA A 441 -12.94 19.15 21.63
N GLY A 442 -13.90 19.88 22.22
CA GLY A 442 -13.93 21.34 22.22
C GLY A 442 -12.70 21.97 22.87
N LEU A 443 -12.26 21.44 24.02
CA LEU A 443 -11.02 21.87 24.70
C LEU A 443 -9.80 21.66 23.80
N VAL A 444 -9.68 20.49 23.16
CA VAL A 444 -8.58 20.18 22.25
C VAL A 444 -8.51 21.18 21.09
N VAL A 445 -9.63 21.42 20.38
CA VAL A 445 -9.66 22.38 19.26
C VAL A 445 -9.26 23.78 19.70
N ARG A 446 -9.77 24.22 20.86
CA ARG A 446 -9.43 25.54 21.42
C ARG A 446 -7.93 25.66 21.66
N HIS A 447 -7.34 24.65 22.31
CA HIS A 447 -5.90 24.65 22.60
C HIS A 447 -5.05 24.57 21.33
N LEU A 448 -5.42 23.74 20.35
CA LEU A 448 -4.71 23.66 19.07
C LEU A 448 -4.79 24.97 18.28
N THR A 449 -5.92 25.67 18.32
CA THR A 449 -6.11 26.96 17.64
C THR A 449 -5.27 28.06 18.27
N GLU A 450 -5.21 28.10 19.60
CA GLU A 450 -4.35 29.04 20.34
C GLU A 450 -2.86 28.78 20.06
N LEU A 451 -2.43 27.51 20.02
CA LEU A 451 -1.08 27.14 19.58
C LEU A 451 -0.81 27.62 18.15
N LEU A 452 -1.78 27.49 17.24
CA LEU A 452 -1.61 27.93 15.85
C LEU A 452 -1.46 29.46 15.76
N GLY A 453 -2.16 30.20 16.62
CA GLY A 453 -2.00 31.64 16.79
C GLY A 453 -0.57 31.99 17.22
N GLN A 454 -0.09 31.38 18.31
CA GLN A 454 1.28 31.58 18.80
C GLN A 454 2.34 31.30 17.71
N PHE A 455 2.13 30.24 16.92
CA PHE A 455 3.01 29.91 15.79
C PHE A 455 3.04 30.97 14.68
N ASN A 456 1.95 31.69 14.46
CA ASN A 456 1.92 32.78 13.47
C ASN A 456 2.61 34.03 14.00
N ASP A 457 2.45 34.35 15.29
CA ASP A 457 3.07 35.51 15.92
C ASP A 457 4.60 35.37 15.98
N LEU A 458 5.10 34.17 16.22
CA LEU A 458 6.54 33.85 16.18
C LEU A 458 7.20 34.08 14.81
N LYS A 459 6.42 34.19 13.72
CA LYS A 459 6.96 34.51 12.39
C LYS A 459 7.15 36.02 12.18
N THR A 460 6.42 36.84 12.93
CA THR A 460 6.44 38.30 12.78
C THR A 460 7.49 39.01 13.63
N ARG A 461 8.12 38.29 14.57
CA ARG A 461 9.29 38.74 15.32
C ARG A 461 10.53 38.10 14.71
#